data_AF-A0A0R5RPV3-F1
#
_entry.id   AF-A0A0R5RPV3-F1
#
_cell.length_a   1.000
_cell.length_b   1.000
_cell.length_c   1.000
_cell.angle_alpha   90.00
_cell.angle_beta   90.00
_cell.angle_gamma   90.00
#
_symmetry.space_group_name_H-M   'P 1'
#
loop_
_entity.id
_entity.type
_entity.pdbx_description
1 polymer ?
#
loop_
_entity_poly.entity_id
_entity_poly.type
_entity_poly.pdbx_seq_one_letter_code
_entity_poly.pdbx_strand_id
1 'polypeptide(L)'
;MSEKRTKQLIIRVSPTEFETLTRQKTHPNLARYIRERVLEDGKASDKKTVKFQFPPEVVRVLAGMGNNLNQIAKTLNTAAKVGTLGNVEALKATTELAALERSLNSLRDFLAKEKNGGQSQ
;
A
#
# COMPACT_ATOMS: atom_id res chain seq x y z
N MET A 1 -19.65 -18.12 32.30
CA MET A 1 -19.24 -17.26 33.44
C MET A 1 -17.98 -16.51 33.03
N SER A 2 -17.92 -15.19 33.19
CA SER A 2 -16.71 -14.41 32.86
C SER A 2 -15.57 -14.83 33.80
N GLU A 3 -14.39 -15.14 33.25
CA GLU A 3 -13.20 -15.44 34.03
C GLU A 3 -12.83 -14.24 34.93
N LYS A 4 -12.52 -14.53 36.20
CA LYS A 4 -12.15 -13.48 37.18
C LYS A 4 -10.70 -13.06 36.94
N ARG A 5 -10.47 -11.74 36.84
CA ARG A 5 -9.13 -11.17 36.65
C ARG A 5 -8.41 -11.12 38.00
N THR A 6 -7.46 -12.02 38.19
CA THR A 6 -6.73 -12.21 39.47
C THR A 6 -5.32 -11.61 39.48
N LYS A 7 -4.79 -11.21 38.32
CA LYS A 7 -3.45 -10.62 38.19
C LYS A 7 -3.52 -9.10 37.97
N GLN A 8 -2.52 -8.38 38.51
CA GLN A 8 -2.36 -6.94 38.38
C GLN A 8 -1.07 -6.59 37.63
N LEU A 9 -1.12 -5.53 36.82
CA LEU A 9 0.03 -4.93 36.14
C LEU A 9 0.19 -3.49 36.64
N ILE A 10 1.41 -3.12 37.04
CA ILE A 10 1.76 -1.75 37.46
C ILE A 10 2.65 -1.15 36.37
N ILE A 11 2.27 0.02 35.86
CA ILE A 11 3.04 0.76 34.85
C ILE A 11 3.47 2.08 35.49
N ARG A 12 4.79 2.33 35.54
CA ARG A 12 5.32 3.64 35.94
C ARG A 12 5.30 4.56 34.72
N VAL A 13 4.78 5.76 34.90
CA VAL A 13 4.69 6.78 33.85
C VAL A 13 5.21 8.11 34.40
N SER A 14 5.71 8.95 33.51
CA SER A 14 6.01 10.35 33.81
C SER A 14 4.72 11.18 33.97
N PRO A 15 4.79 12.38 34.57
CA PRO A 15 3.63 13.25 34.74
C PRO A 15 2.95 13.62 33.41
N THR A 16 3.72 13.90 32.37
CA THR A 16 3.21 14.26 31.04
C THR A 16 2.50 13.10 30.35
N GLU A 17 3.02 11.88 30.51
CA GLU A 17 2.37 10.66 30.01
C GLU A 17 1.06 10.42 30.76
N PHE A 18 1.03 10.66 32.08
CA PHE A 18 -0.19 10.50 32.88
C PHE A 18 -1.30 11.47 32.44
N GLU A 19 -0.97 12.73 32.20
CA GLU A 19 -1.92 13.72 31.67
C GLU A 19 -2.42 13.34 30.28
N THR A 20 -1.51 12.89 29.41
CA THR A 20 -1.85 12.43 28.06
C THR A 20 -2.82 11.26 28.08
N LEU A 21 -2.54 10.24 28.90
CA LEU A 21 -3.41 9.08 29.08
C LEU A 21 -4.77 9.47 29.67
N THR A 22 -4.77 10.42 30.59
CA THR A 22 -6.01 10.93 31.21
C THR A 22 -6.85 11.73 30.23
N ARG A 23 -6.24 12.48 29.31
CA ARG A 23 -6.92 13.22 28.26
C ARG A 23 -7.50 12.31 27.17
N GLN A 24 -6.78 11.25 26.83
CA GLN A 24 -7.16 10.32 25.76
C GLN A 24 -8.21 9.28 26.18
N LYS A 25 -8.45 9.10 27.47
CA LYS A 25 -9.43 8.13 27.95
C LYS A 25 -10.82 8.48 27.39
N THR A 26 -11.43 7.54 26.67
CA THR A 26 -12.82 7.63 26.22
C THR A 26 -13.80 7.15 27.29
N HIS A 27 -13.28 6.50 28.34
CA HIS A 27 -14.06 5.95 29.44
C HIS A 27 -13.65 6.57 30.78
N PRO A 28 -14.57 6.60 31.78
CA PRO A 28 -14.25 7.07 33.12
C PRO A 28 -13.08 6.33 33.78
N ASN A 29 -12.90 5.04 33.45
CA ASN A 29 -11.87 4.17 33.99
C ASN A 29 -10.72 3.95 32.98
N LEU A 30 -9.52 4.43 33.32
CA LEU A 30 -8.32 4.32 32.47
C LEU A 30 -7.93 2.85 32.21
N ALA A 31 -8.10 1.96 33.20
CA ALA A 31 -7.79 0.54 33.04
C ALA A 31 -8.76 -0.17 32.08
N ARG A 32 -9.96 0.36 31.88
CA ARG A 32 -10.88 -0.12 30.84
C ARG A 32 -10.41 0.32 29.46
N TYR A 33 -10.14 1.62 29.30
CA TYR A 33 -9.63 2.20 28.05
C TYR A 33 -8.34 1.51 27.58
N ILE A 34 -7.35 1.33 28.46
CA ILE A 34 -6.10 0.66 28.13
C ILE A 34 -6.37 -0.79 27.70
N ARG A 35 -7.31 -1.49 28.33
CA ARG A 35 -7.61 -2.88 28.00
C ARG A 35 -8.21 -3.02 26.61
N GLU A 36 -9.22 -2.23 26.30
CA GLU A 36 -9.86 -2.22 24.97
C GLU A 36 -8.80 -1.82 23.93
N ARG A 37 -8.03 -0.76 24.20
CA ARG A 37 -7.03 -0.26 23.27
C ARG A 37 -5.79 -1.16 23.06
N VAL A 38 -5.42 -1.98 24.03
CA VAL A 38 -4.23 -2.85 23.93
C VAL A 38 -4.59 -4.30 23.62
N LEU A 39 -5.69 -4.82 24.17
CA LEU A 39 -6.09 -6.23 24.00
C LEU A 39 -7.16 -6.44 22.91
N GLU A 40 -7.98 -5.44 22.58
CA GLU A 40 -8.97 -5.55 21.49
C GLU A 40 -8.40 -5.00 20.18
N ASP A 41 -7.79 -3.81 20.20
CA ASP A 41 -7.08 -3.28 19.02
C ASP A 41 -5.77 -4.01 18.72
N GLY A 42 -5.19 -4.70 19.71
CA GLY A 42 -4.06 -5.63 19.49
C GLY A 42 -4.42 -6.83 18.61
N LYS A 43 -5.72 -7.13 18.43
CA LYS A 43 -6.19 -8.11 17.44
C LYS A 43 -6.37 -7.51 16.04
N ALA A 44 -6.42 -6.19 15.94
CA ALA A 44 -6.50 -5.44 14.68
C ALA A 44 -5.13 -4.89 14.22
N SER A 45 -4.08 -5.01 15.04
CA SER A 45 -2.73 -4.50 14.72
C SER A 45 -1.88 -5.45 13.88
N ASP A 46 -2.39 -6.62 13.47
CA ASP A 46 -1.80 -7.35 12.34
C ASP A 46 -2.08 -6.54 11.06
N LYS A 47 -1.10 -5.69 10.73
CA LYS A 47 -1.02 -4.84 9.53
C LYS A 47 -2.03 -3.70 9.47
N LYS A 48 -1.73 -2.62 10.20
CA LYS A 48 -1.75 -1.30 9.53
C LYS A 48 -0.57 -1.24 8.55
N THR A 49 -0.66 -2.03 7.48
CA THR A 49 -0.02 -1.61 6.23
C THR A 49 -0.69 -0.29 5.92
N VAL A 50 0.04 0.81 6.09
CA VAL A 50 -0.32 2.08 5.48
C VAL A 50 -0.38 1.78 3.99
N LYS A 51 -1.56 1.41 3.51
CA LYS A 51 -1.82 1.32 2.08
C LYS A 51 -1.80 2.78 1.66
N PHE A 52 -0.67 3.23 1.12
CA PHE A 52 -0.70 4.25 0.09
C PHE A 52 -1.62 3.67 -1.00
N GLN A 53 -2.91 3.91 -0.84
CA GLN A 53 -3.92 3.46 -1.77
C GLN A 53 -3.90 4.51 -2.86
N PHE A 54 -2.97 4.31 -3.80
CA PHE A 54 -3.14 4.90 -5.11
C PHE A 54 -4.51 4.50 -5.61
N PRO A 55 -5.20 5.40 -6.34
CA PRO A 55 -6.48 5.08 -6.92
C PRO A 55 -6.39 3.75 -7.70
N PRO A 56 -7.42 2.89 -7.66
CA PRO A 56 -7.38 1.55 -8.26
C PRO A 56 -6.92 1.54 -9.73
N GLU A 57 -7.27 2.58 -10.47
CA GLU A 57 -6.84 2.79 -11.86
C GLU A 57 -5.33 3.01 -12.01
N VAL A 58 -4.67 3.74 -11.11
CA VAL A 58 -3.20 3.89 -11.10
C VAL A 58 -2.53 2.55 -10.88
N VAL A 59 -3.01 1.80 -9.89
CA VAL A 59 -2.48 0.47 -9.56
C VAL A 59 -2.63 -0.48 -10.75
N ARG A 60 -3.78 -0.44 -11.42
CA ARG A 60 -4.06 -1.26 -12.61
C ARG A 60 -3.13 -0.92 -13.77
N VAL A 61 -2.92 0.37 -14.05
CA VAL A 61 -2.02 0.80 -15.13
C VAL A 61 -0.57 0.41 -14.83
N LEU A 62 -0.10 0.61 -13.60
CA LEU A 62 1.24 0.18 -13.15
C LEU A 62 1.44 -1.35 -13.28
N ALA A 63 0.44 -2.14 -12.90
CA ALA A 63 0.49 -3.60 -13.07
C ALA A 63 0.56 -4.01 -14.55
N GLY A 64 -0.21 -3.34 -15.42
CA GLY A 64 -0.15 -3.53 -16.87
C GLY A 64 1.23 -3.20 -17.46
N MET A 65 1.85 -2.11 -17.00
CA MET A 65 3.21 -1.73 -17.40
C MET A 65 4.25 -2.76 -16.99
N GLY A 66 4.17 -3.27 -15.75
CA GLY A 66 5.04 -4.35 -15.28
C GLY A 66 4.92 -5.62 -16.12
N ASN A 67 3.69 -5.96 -16.55
CA ASN A 67 3.46 -7.08 -17.45
C ASN A 67 4.09 -6.88 -18.83
N ASN A 68 3.98 -5.69 -19.42
CA ASN A 68 4.62 -5.37 -20.71
C ASN A 68 6.15 -5.45 -20.61
N LEU A 69 6.75 -4.85 -19.57
CA LEU A 69 8.20 -4.93 -19.34
C LEU A 69 8.69 -6.37 -19.17
N ASN A 70 7.93 -7.20 -18.46
CA ASN A 70 8.24 -8.61 -18.28
C ASN A 70 8.15 -9.40 -19.60
N GLN A 71 7.22 -9.05 -20.50
CA GLN A 71 7.14 -9.66 -21.84
C GLN A 71 8.35 -9.28 -22.70
N ILE A 72 8.77 -8.00 -22.67
CA ILE A 72 9.95 -7.52 -23.41
C ILE A 72 11.18 -8.27 -22.90
N ALA A 73 11.37 -8.33 -21.58
CA ALA A 73 12.48 -9.04 -20.97
C ALA A 73 12.52 -10.52 -21.38
N LYS A 74 11.37 -11.22 -21.36
CA LYS A 74 11.28 -12.61 -21.82
C LYS A 74 11.64 -12.74 -23.29
N THR A 75 11.09 -11.88 -24.15
CA THR A 75 11.36 -11.89 -25.59
C THR A 75 12.85 -11.66 -25.88
N LEU A 76 13.48 -10.68 -25.24
CA LEU A 76 14.92 -10.42 -25.37
C LEU A 76 15.77 -11.58 -24.86
N ASN A 77 15.43 -12.14 -23.69
CA ASN A 77 16.17 -13.28 -23.13
C ASN A 77 16.06 -14.52 -24.02
N THR A 78 14.88 -14.79 -24.57
CA THR A 78 14.68 -15.88 -25.54
C THR A 78 15.50 -15.63 -26.80
N ALA A 79 15.44 -14.42 -27.37
CA ALA A 79 16.15 -14.10 -28.60
C ALA A 79 17.70 -14.14 -28.41
N ALA A 80 18.20 -13.69 -27.27
CA ALA A 80 19.61 -13.82 -26.89
C ALA A 80 20.03 -15.29 -26.75
N LYS A 81 19.18 -16.13 -26.15
CA LYS A 81 19.45 -17.57 -25.96
C LYS A 81 19.46 -18.35 -27.28
N VAL A 82 18.64 -17.96 -28.25
CA VAL A 82 18.54 -18.61 -29.57
C VAL A 82 19.52 -17.98 -30.58
N GLY A 83 20.31 -16.98 -30.19
CA GLY A 83 21.35 -16.35 -31.02
C GLY A 83 20.79 -15.64 -32.26
N THR A 84 19.50 -15.33 -32.27
CA THR A 84 18.72 -14.92 -33.45
C THR A 84 17.75 -13.83 -33.03
N LEU A 85 18.25 -12.61 -32.84
CA LEU A 85 17.34 -11.45 -32.82
C LEU A 85 16.90 -11.19 -34.26
N GLY A 86 15.86 -11.90 -34.69
CA GLY A 86 15.22 -11.73 -35.98
C GLY A 86 14.34 -10.47 -36.04
N ASN A 87 13.98 -10.07 -37.26
CA ASN A 87 13.11 -8.92 -37.51
C ASN A 87 11.73 -9.04 -36.81
N VAL A 88 11.26 -10.27 -36.59
CA VAL A 88 9.96 -10.55 -35.93
C VAL A 88 10.03 -10.29 -34.43
N GLU A 89 11.12 -10.67 -33.78
CA GLU A 89 11.38 -10.44 -32.35
C GLU A 89 11.60 -8.96 -32.07
N ALA A 90 12.33 -8.26 -32.95
CA ALA A 90 12.49 -6.81 -32.90
C ALA A 90 11.12 -6.11 -33.01
N LEU A 91 10.27 -6.51 -33.96
CA LEU A 91 8.92 -5.95 -34.12
C LEU A 91 8.04 -6.18 -32.88
N LYS A 92 8.11 -7.38 -32.26
CA LYS A 92 7.39 -7.66 -31.01
C LYS A 92 7.86 -6.75 -29.88
N ALA A 93 9.17 -6.63 -29.67
CA ALA A 93 9.73 -5.75 -28.65
C ALA A 93 9.34 -4.28 -28.87
N THR A 94 9.37 -3.77 -30.10
CA THR A 94 8.92 -2.42 -30.44
C THR A 94 7.43 -2.21 -30.18
N THR A 95 6.60 -3.23 -30.48
CA THR A 95 5.15 -3.16 -30.24
C THR A 95 4.83 -3.12 -28.74
N GLU A 96 5.53 -3.91 -27.93
CA GLU A 96 5.39 -3.91 -26.47
C GLU A 96 5.89 -2.61 -25.84
N LEU A 97 6.97 -2.02 -26.37
CA LEU A 97 7.45 -0.69 -25.97
C LEU A 97 6.42 0.40 -26.27
N ALA A 98 5.79 0.39 -27.45
CA ALA A 98 4.71 1.32 -27.78
C ALA A 98 3.48 1.13 -26.87
N ALA A 99 3.19 -0.10 -26.44
CA ALA A 99 2.14 -0.37 -25.46
C ALA A 99 2.47 0.18 -24.06
N LEU A 100 3.74 0.08 -23.64
CA LEU A 100 4.24 0.70 -22.40
C LEU A 100 4.12 2.23 -22.45
N GLU A 101 4.52 2.86 -23.56
CA GLU A 101 4.41 4.31 -23.76
C GLU A 101 2.96 4.80 -23.65
N ARG A 102 2.00 4.12 -24.30
CA ARG A 102 0.57 4.44 -24.18
C ARG A 102 0.06 4.33 -22.75
N SER A 103 0.54 3.35 -22.00
CA SER A 103 0.17 3.13 -20.60
C SER A 103 0.74 4.24 -19.70
N LEU A 104 1.99 4.65 -19.94
CA LEU A 104 2.63 5.79 -19.26
C LEU A 104 1.88 7.11 -19.51
N ASN A 105 1.50 7.38 -20.75
CA ASN A 105 0.70 8.56 -21.10
C ASN A 105 -0.66 8.54 -20.40
N SER A 106 -1.32 7.37 -20.34
CA SER A 106 -2.60 7.22 -19.63
C SER A 106 -2.47 7.48 -18.13
N LEU A 107 -1.40 7.00 -17.49
CA LEU A 107 -1.12 7.28 -16.08
C LEU A 107 -0.85 8.76 -15.84
N ARG A 108 -0.05 9.40 -16.70
CA ARG A 108 0.22 10.85 -16.63
C ARG A 108 -1.07 11.65 -16.73
N ASP A 109 -1.92 11.33 -17.70
CA ASP A 109 -3.18 12.04 -17.92
C ASP A 109 -4.16 11.82 -16.75
N PHE A 110 -4.18 10.61 -16.17
CA PHE A 110 -4.92 10.33 -14.95
C PHE A 110 -4.44 11.20 -13.77
N LEU A 111 -3.14 11.23 -13.51
CA LEU A 111 -2.55 12.03 -12.43
C LEU A 111 -2.77 13.55 -12.66
N ALA A 112 -2.75 14.00 -13.90
CA ALA A 112 -3.05 15.39 -14.26
C ALA A 112 -4.51 15.75 -13.98
N LYS A 113 -5.46 14.84 -14.25
CA LYS A 113 -6.88 15.03 -13.93
C LYS A 113 -7.15 15.08 -12.42
N GLU A 114 -6.55 14.17 -11.65
CA GLU A 114 -6.64 14.17 -10.18
C GLU A 114 -6.12 15.48 -9.58
N LYS A 115 -5.00 16.00 -10.08
CA LYS A 115 -4.44 17.28 -9.62
C LYS A 115 -5.39 18.47 -9.89
N ASN A 116 -6.10 18.45 -11.01
CA ASN A 116 -7.02 19.53 -11.40
C ASN A 116 -8.40 19.41 -10.72
N GLY A 117 -8.84 18.20 -10.35
CA GLY A 117 -10.06 17.96 -9.58
C GLY A 117 -9.98 18.36 -8.10
N GLY A 118 -8.77 18.48 -7.55
CA GLY A 118 -8.52 18.90 -6.16
C GLY A 118 -8.50 20.41 -5.92
N GLN A 119 -8.72 21.26 -6.94
CA GLN A 119 -8.72 22.74 -6.82
C GLN A 119 -10.13 23.36 -6.75
N SER A 120 -11.16 22.56 -6.47
CA SER A 120 -12.53 23.07 -6.32
C SER A 120 -13.18 22.53 -5.05
N GLN A 121 -12.61 22.83 -3.89
CA GLN A 121 -13.31 22.94 -2.60
C GLN A 121 -12.64 24.00 -1.74
#